data_AF-A0A2G9UAL6-F1
#
_entry.id   AF-A0A2G9UAL6-F1
#
_cell.length_a   1.000
_cell.length_b   1.000
_cell.length_c   1.000
_cell.angle_alpha   90.00
_cell.angle_beta   90.00
_cell.angle_gamma   90.00
#
_symmetry.space_group_name_H-M   'P 1'
#
loop_
_entity.id
_entity.type
_entity.pdbx_description
1 polymer ?
#
loop_
_entity_poly.entity_id
_entity_poly.type
_entity_poly.pdbx_seq_one_letter_code
_entity_poly.pdbx_strand_id
1 'polypeptide(L)'
;MDARAMTRETVADGIERLMELNPLPALFYCTLVIVYKKYPSLDSFLGNIVQKVIAKDLSSRDEITRKAFYRALNSLKTVAYSEDIVRILPQFILKAAHQNSVGLVFKRLLTSRNVDTGEPTLTTPDLIYEYHKVQPSTPEEFEVQTANLRELMDARAMTRETVADGIERLMELNPLPALFYCTLVIVYKKYPSLDSFLGNIVQKVIAKDLSSRDEITRKAFYRALNSLKTVAYSKERRERDSR
;
A
#
# COMPACT_ATOMS: atom_id res chain seq x y z
N MET A 1 -13.36 35.49 34.15
CA MET A 1 -12.15 34.74 33.74
C MET A 1 -12.17 34.64 32.24
N ASP A 2 -11.40 35.49 31.57
CA ASP A 2 -11.26 35.47 30.11
C ASP A 2 -10.58 34.17 29.68
N ALA A 3 -11.31 33.32 28.98
CA ALA A 3 -10.70 32.25 28.21
C ALA A 3 -9.94 32.91 27.05
N ARG A 4 -8.66 33.24 27.28
CA ARG A 4 -7.74 33.69 26.22
C ARG A 4 -7.91 32.75 25.02
N ALA A 5 -8.32 33.31 23.89
CA ALA A 5 -8.40 32.56 22.65
C ALA A 5 -7.02 31.95 22.36
N MET A 6 -6.92 30.63 22.44
CA MET A 6 -5.67 29.91 22.21
C MET A 6 -5.27 30.12 20.74
N THR A 7 -4.15 30.80 20.52
CA THR A 7 -3.69 31.14 19.16
C THR A 7 -3.16 29.90 18.45
N ARG A 8 -3.13 29.91 17.11
CA ARG A 8 -2.65 28.78 16.29
C ARG A 8 -1.22 28.36 16.64
N GLU A 9 -0.34 29.32 16.88
CA GLU A 9 1.05 29.09 17.28
C GLU A 9 1.12 28.39 18.64
N THR A 10 0.32 28.83 19.61
CA THR A 10 0.25 28.18 20.93
C THR A 10 -0.24 26.73 20.85
N VAL A 11 -1.15 26.42 19.91
CA VAL A 11 -1.62 25.05 19.66
C VAL A 11 -0.51 24.20 19.03
N ALA A 12 0.22 24.73 18.06
CA ALA A 12 1.30 24.04 17.38
C ALA A 12 2.46 23.71 18.35
N ASP A 13 2.93 24.71 19.12
CA ASP A 13 3.97 24.53 20.14
C ASP A 13 3.57 23.48 21.20
N GLY A 14 2.30 23.49 21.61
CA GLY A 14 1.77 22.51 22.54
C GLY A 14 1.82 21.08 21.99
N ILE A 15 1.52 20.89 20.71
CA ILE A 15 1.60 19.59 20.04
C ILE A 15 3.06 19.14 19.92
N GLU A 16 4.00 20.03 19.58
CA GLU A 16 5.42 19.69 19.49
C GLU A 16 6.00 19.27 20.84
N ARG A 17 5.64 19.94 21.94
CA ARG A 17 6.04 19.50 23.29
C ARG A 17 5.46 18.15 23.65
N LEU A 18 4.19 17.89 23.31
CA LEU A 18 3.60 16.57 23.54
C LEU A 18 4.27 15.48 22.70
N MET A 19 4.84 15.83 21.54
CA MET A 19 5.61 14.94 20.69
C MET A 19 6.95 14.50 21.31
N GLU A 20 7.47 15.21 22.31
CA GLU A 20 8.68 14.83 23.04
C GLU A 20 8.44 13.59 23.91
N LEU A 21 7.19 13.34 24.32
CA LEU A 21 6.82 12.18 25.14
C LEU A 21 7.19 10.86 24.44
N ASN A 22 7.70 9.91 25.21
CA ASN A 22 8.03 8.57 24.74
C ASN A 22 7.68 7.51 25.82
N PRO A 23 6.65 6.68 25.62
CA PRO A 23 5.72 6.67 24.49
C PRO A 23 4.74 7.86 24.52
N LEU A 24 4.19 8.22 23.36
CA LEU A 24 3.07 9.16 23.27
C LEU A 24 1.83 8.55 23.96
N PRO A 25 1.01 9.32 24.68
CA PRO A 25 -0.18 8.77 25.33
C PRO A 25 -1.35 8.61 24.35
N ALA A 26 -2.31 7.71 24.62
CA ALA A 26 -3.55 7.59 23.84
C ALA A 26 -4.30 8.94 23.68
N LEU A 27 -4.27 9.77 24.71
CA LEU A 27 -4.85 11.12 24.73
C LEU A 27 -4.22 12.06 23.69
N PHE A 28 -2.95 11.85 23.32
CA PHE A 28 -2.29 12.64 22.28
C PHE A 28 -3.02 12.47 20.93
N TYR A 29 -3.37 11.24 20.55
CA TYR A 29 -4.09 10.96 19.32
C TYR A 29 -5.49 11.56 19.31
N CYS A 30 -6.21 11.48 20.44
CA CYS A 30 -7.50 12.15 20.59
C CYS A 30 -7.36 13.67 20.45
N THR A 31 -6.29 14.25 21.00
CA THR A 31 -5.99 15.68 20.92
C THR A 31 -5.74 16.10 19.47
N LEU A 32 -4.97 15.31 18.69
CA LEU A 32 -4.76 15.58 17.26
C LEU A 32 -6.07 15.65 16.48
N VAL A 33 -7.01 14.73 16.74
CA VAL A 33 -8.33 14.74 16.08
C VAL A 33 -9.14 15.98 16.45
N ILE A 34 -9.12 16.36 17.73
CA ILE A 34 -9.87 17.54 18.22
C ILE A 34 -9.29 18.81 17.60
N VAL A 35 -7.95 18.96 17.61
CA VAL A 35 -7.25 20.11 17.03
C VAL A 35 -7.54 20.19 15.54
N TYR A 36 -7.48 19.07 14.83
CA TYR A 36 -7.81 19.02 13.41
C TYR A 36 -9.21 19.54 13.10
N LYS A 37 -10.22 19.07 13.82
CA LYS A 37 -11.61 19.51 13.64
C LYS A 37 -11.80 21.00 13.95
N LYS A 38 -11.04 21.52 14.91
CA LYS A 38 -11.17 22.91 15.39
C LYS A 38 -10.34 23.91 14.57
N TYR A 39 -9.22 23.48 13.99
CA TYR A 39 -8.29 24.34 13.25
C TYR A 39 -7.91 23.72 11.89
N PRO A 40 -8.81 23.74 10.90
CA PRO A 40 -8.55 23.18 9.56
C PRO A 40 -7.34 23.79 8.85
N SER A 41 -6.93 25.00 9.22
CA SER A 41 -5.75 25.68 8.67
C SER A 41 -4.40 25.09 9.09
N LEU A 42 -4.37 24.22 10.10
CA LEU A 42 -3.15 23.55 10.59
C LEU A 42 -2.88 22.23 9.86
N ASP A 43 -3.48 22.05 8.68
CA ASP A 43 -3.54 20.77 8.01
C ASP A 43 -2.17 20.19 7.64
N SER A 44 -1.33 21.02 7.01
CA SER A 44 0.04 20.66 6.64
C SER A 44 0.91 20.36 7.86
N PHE A 45 0.76 21.14 8.93
CA PHE A 45 1.44 20.92 10.20
C PHE A 45 1.03 19.57 10.83
N LEU A 46 -0.28 19.30 10.94
CA LEU A 46 -0.79 18.05 11.49
C LEU A 46 -0.40 16.84 10.61
N GLY A 47 -0.29 17.04 9.30
CA GLY A 47 0.31 16.07 8.37
C GLY A 47 1.73 15.67 8.76
N ASN A 48 2.61 16.65 8.95
CA ASN A 48 3.99 16.42 9.37
C ASN A 48 4.09 15.78 10.76
N ILE A 49 3.24 16.18 11.71
CA ILE A 49 3.18 15.59 13.04
C ILE A 49 2.80 14.11 12.96
N VAL A 50 1.77 13.78 12.18
CA VAL A 50 1.31 12.40 12.01
C VAL A 50 2.37 11.53 11.32
N GLN A 51 3.14 12.06 10.37
CA GLN A 51 4.31 11.35 9.82
C GLN A 51 5.36 11.04 10.90
N LYS A 52 5.74 12.05 11.69
CA LYS A 52 6.71 11.87 12.78
C LYS A 52 6.18 10.87 13.81
N VAL A 53 4.88 10.86 14.07
CA VAL A 53 4.22 9.93 14.98
C VAL A 53 4.18 8.52 14.40
N ILE A 54 3.86 8.33 13.13
CA ILE A 54 3.95 7.03 12.43
C ILE A 54 5.39 6.51 12.50
N ALA A 55 6.38 7.35 12.17
CA ALA A 55 7.80 6.99 12.19
C ALA A 55 8.33 6.68 13.60
N LYS A 56 7.82 7.37 14.63
CA LYS A 56 8.21 7.16 16.04
C LYS A 56 7.55 5.93 16.66
N ASP A 57 6.46 5.38 16.08
CA ASP A 57 5.50 4.67 16.91
C ASP A 57 4.82 3.39 16.39
N LEU A 58 5.45 2.66 15.49
CA LEU A 58 4.97 1.34 15.07
C LEU A 58 5.84 0.20 15.61
N SER A 59 6.10 0.12 16.91
CA SER A 59 6.83 -1.07 17.41
C SER A 59 6.49 -1.57 18.82
N SER A 60 5.86 -0.79 19.70
CA SER A 60 5.83 -1.20 21.12
C SER A 60 4.59 -0.82 21.96
N ARG A 61 3.38 -0.78 21.38
CA ARG A 61 2.21 -0.23 22.11
C ARG A 61 1.12 -1.22 22.48
N ASP A 62 0.52 -0.95 23.63
CA ASP A 62 -0.68 -1.59 24.13
C ASP A 62 -1.88 -1.38 23.17
N GLU A 63 -2.90 -2.23 23.28
CA GLU A 63 -4.05 -2.25 22.38
C GLU A 63 -4.86 -0.94 22.37
N ILE A 64 -4.94 -0.24 23.50
CA ILE A 64 -5.74 0.99 23.64
C ILE A 64 -5.09 2.11 22.83
N THR A 65 -3.79 2.30 23.01
CA THR A 65 -3.03 3.36 22.34
C THR A 65 -3.00 3.13 20.81
N ARG A 66 -2.87 1.87 20.39
CA ARG A 66 -2.96 1.47 18.98
C ARG A 66 -4.32 1.77 18.37
N LYS A 67 -5.43 1.46 19.07
CA LYS A 67 -6.78 1.81 18.62
C LYS A 67 -6.98 3.33 18.52
N ALA A 68 -6.45 4.09 19.48
CA ALA A 68 -6.54 5.56 19.47
C ALA A 68 -5.79 6.17 18.26
N PHE A 69 -4.59 5.66 17.97
CA PHE A 69 -3.83 6.04 16.78
C PHE A 69 -4.60 5.79 15.48
N TYR A 70 -5.14 4.59 15.28
CA TYR A 70 -5.93 4.30 14.08
C TYR A 70 -7.20 5.13 13.95
N ARG A 71 -7.88 5.42 15.07
CA ARG A 71 -9.02 6.36 15.07
C ARG A 71 -8.60 7.77 14.68
N ALA A 72 -7.41 8.20 15.11
CA ALA A 72 -6.87 9.49 14.71
C ALA A 72 -6.54 9.53 13.22
N LEU A 73 -5.82 8.53 12.70
CA LEU A 73 -5.57 8.40 11.25
C LEU A 73 -6.85 8.40 10.42
N ASN A 74 -7.92 7.76 10.90
CA ASN A 74 -9.22 7.76 10.22
C ASN A 74 -9.93 9.12 10.25
N SER A 75 -9.73 9.91 11.30
CA SER A 75 -10.43 11.19 11.50
C SER A 75 -9.72 12.38 10.84
N LEU A 76 -8.41 12.28 10.66
CA LEU A 76 -7.60 13.24 9.95
C LEU A 76 -7.85 13.03 8.45
N LYS A 77 -8.69 13.88 7.82
CA LYS A 77 -9.11 13.68 6.43
C LYS A 77 -7.94 13.80 5.44
N THR A 78 -6.79 14.30 5.88
CA THR A 78 -5.79 15.01 5.08
C THR A 78 -4.35 14.55 5.26
N VAL A 79 -4.10 13.52 6.06
CA VAL A 79 -2.73 12.99 6.15
C VAL A 79 -2.68 11.66 5.40
N ALA A 80 -2.07 11.57 4.22
CA ALA A 80 -0.94 12.30 3.73
C ALA A 80 -0.98 12.48 2.20
N TYR A 81 -0.10 13.35 1.71
CA TYR A 81 0.35 13.29 0.32
C TYR A 81 0.68 11.83 -0.04
N SER A 82 0.31 11.42 -1.25
CA SER A 82 0.57 10.06 -1.79
C SER A 82 1.96 9.55 -1.44
N GLU A 83 2.97 10.41 -1.55
CA GLU A 83 4.37 10.11 -1.26
C GLU A 83 4.61 9.65 0.18
N ASP A 84 3.92 10.24 1.16
CA ASP A 84 4.18 10.00 2.56
C ASP A 84 3.46 8.76 3.10
N ILE A 85 2.27 8.43 2.61
CA ILE A 85 1.65 7.14 2.94
C ILE A 85 2.36 6.00 2.20
N VAL A 86 2.87 6.23 0.99
CA VAL A 86 3.70 5.24 0.29
C VAL A 86 4.99 4.97 1.07
N ARG A 87 5.61 5.99 1.68
CA ARG A 87 6.81 5.83 2.52
C ARG A 87 6.60 4.92 3.74
N ILE A 88 5.39 4.88 4.29
CA ILE A 88 5.11 4.07 5.48
C ILE A 88 4.65 2.64 5.13
N LEU A 89 4.27 2.36 3.87
CA LEU A 89 3.84 1.04 3.42
C LEU A 89 4.76 -0.11 3.88
N PRO A 90 6.11 -0.03 3.73
CA PRO A 90 7.00 -1.10 4.15
C PRO A 90 6.85 -1.51 5.61
N GLN A 91 6.55 -0.55 6.49
CA GLN A 91 6.37 -0.83 7.91
C GLN A 91 5.18 -1.76 8.10
N PHE A 92 4.05 -1.47 7.47
CA PHE A 92 2.82 -2.25 7.63
C PHE A 92 2.86 -3.60 6.90
N ILE A 93 3.36 -3.61 5.66
CA ILE A 93 3.19 -4.77 4.77
C ILE A 93 4.27 -5.83 4.94
N LEU A 94 5.39 -5.51 5.60
CA LEU A 94 6.49 -6.46 5.88
C LEU A 94 6.51 -6.96 7.32
N LYS A 95 6.05 -6.16 8.30
CA LYS A 95 6.20 -6.50 9.73
C LYS A 95 4.98 -7.21 10.30
N ALA A 96 5.20 -8.42 10.82
CA ALA A 96 4.15 -9.23 11.47
C ALA A 96 3.41 -8.51 12.61
N ALA A 97 4.04 -7.55 13.28
CA ALA A 97 3.43 -6.76 14.35
C ALA A 97 2.25 -5.86 13.88
N HIS A 98 2.13 -5.59 12.58
CA HIS A 98 1.17 -4.60 12.04
C HIS A 98 0.04 -5.21 11.21
N GLN A 99 -0.04 -6.53 11.14
CA GLN A 99 -0.98 -7.24 10.25
C GLN A 99 -2.45 -6.95 10.55
N ASN A 100 -2.80 -6.71 11.82
CA ASN A 100 -4.16 -6.31 12.23
C ASN A 100 -4.62 -4.95 11.66
N SER A 101 -3.76 -4.24 10.94
CA SER A 101 -3.99 -2.86 10.52
C SER A 101 -3.76 -2.64 9.04
N VAL A 102 -3.24 -3.63 8.33
CA VAL A 102 -2.95 -3.59 6.90
C VAL A 102 -4.21 -3.29 6.09
N GLY A 103 -5.32 -4.01 6.33
CA GLY A 103 -6.59 -3.74 5.64
C GLY A 103 -7.14 -2.33 5.86
N LEU A 104 -6.91 -1.75 7.04
CA LEU A 104 -7.30 -0.36 7.31
C LEU A 104 -6.45 0.61 6.50
N VAL A 105 -5.14 0.37 6.42
CA VAL A 105 -4.21 1.18 5.62
C VAL A 105 -4.58 1.10 4.14
N PHE A 106 -4.85 -0.08 3.59
CA PHE A 106 -5.32 -0.24 2.21
C PHE A 106 -6.63 0.49 1.96
N LYS A 107 -7.62 0.31 2.85
CA LYS A 107 -8.90 1.02 2.74
C LYS A 107 -8.69 2.53 2.74
N ARG A 108 -7.80 3.05 3.58
CA ARG A 108 -7.51 4.48 3.64
C ARG A 108 -6.85 4.96 2.36
N LEU A 109 -5.84 4.25 1.87
CA LEU A 109 -5.15 4.54 0.61
C LEU A 109 -6.09 4.59 -0.59
N LEU A 110 -7.01 3.63 -0.68
CA LEU A 110 -7.95 3.50 -1.79
C LEU A 110 -9.14 4.48 -1.72
N THR A 111 -9.41 5.09 -0.56
CA THR A 111 -10.56 5.99 -0.36
C THR A 111 -10.17 7.43 -0.05
N SER A 112 -8.89 7.69 0.18
CA SER A 112 -8.37 9.03 0.42
C SER A 112 -8.50 9.90 -0.82
N ARG A 113 -8.92 11.15 -0.61
CA ARG A 113 -9.14 12.14 -1.66
C ARG A 113 -8.50 13.46 -1.25
N ASN A 114 -7.92 14.14 -2.22
CA ASN A 114 -7.40 15.49 -2.05
C ASN A 114 -8.57 16.42 -1.65
N VAL A 115 -8.38 17.25 -0.63
CA VAL A 115 -9.45 18.10 -0.09
C VAL A 115 -9.81 19.25 -1.04
N ASP A 116 -8.83 19.74 -1.78
CA ASP A 116 -9.00 20.86 -2.70
C ASP A 116 -9.59 20.42 -4.03
N THR A 117 -9.16 19.26 -4.56
CA THR A 117 -9.60 18.78 -5.88
C THR A 117 -10.70 17.71 -5.81
N GLY A 118 -10.88 17.04 -4.68
CA GLY A 118 -11.80 15.90 -4.53
C GLY A 118 -11.35 14.62 -5.25
N GLU A 119 -10.23 14.66 -5.95
CA GLU A 119 -9.67 13.53 -6.69
C GLU A 119 -9.01 12.51 -5.74
N PRO A 120 -8.94 11.22 -6.11
CA PRO A 120 -8.21 10.22 -5.33
C PRO A 120 -6.75 10.66 -5.10
N THR A 121 -6.26 10.58 -3.86
CA THR A 121 -4.85 10.92 -3.58
C THR A 121 -3.89 9.88 -4.17
N LEU A 122 -4.34 8.64 -4.33
CA LEU A 122 -3.58 7.55 -4.93
C LEU A 122 -4.55 6.68 -5.73
N THR A 123 -4.23 6.43 -6.99
CA THR A 123 -5.08 5.55 -7.81
C THR A 123 -4.81 4.08 -7.49
N THR A 124 -5.75 3.19 -7.82
CA THR A 124 -5.56 1.74 -7.65
C THR A 124 -4.31 1.23 -8.40
N PRO A 125 -4.06 1.60 -9.68
CA PRO A 125 -2.82 1.22 -10.36
C PRO A 125 -1.56 1.76 -9.68
N ASP A 126 -1.57 3.01 -9.18
CA ASP A 126 -0.42 3.58 -8.46
C ASP A 126 -0.13 2.83 -7.16
N LEU A 127 -1.17 2.45 -6.41
CA LEU A 127 -1.00 1.66 -5.19
C LEU A 127 -0.40 0.28 -5.50
N ILE A 128 -0.88 -0.40 -6.55
CA ILE A 128 -0.30 -1.67 -6.99
C ILE A 128 1.20 -1.46 -7.31
N TYR A 129 1.53 -0.42 -8.06
CA TYR A 129 2.90 -0.10 -8.45
C TYR A 129 3.82 0.15 -7.24
N GLU A 130 3.42 1.05 -6.33
CA GLU A 130 4.20 1.38 -5.14
C GLU A 130 4.32 0.21 -4.16
N TYR A 131 3.28 -0.63 -4.04
CA TYR A 131 3.34 -1.87 -3.25
C TYR A 131 4.43 -2.82 -3.74
N HIS A 132 4.61 -2.93 -5.06
CA HIS A 132 5.60 -3.83 -5.68
C HIS A 132 7.03 -3.28 -5.67
N LYS A 133 7.22 -1.99 -5.40
CA LYS A 133 8.54 -1.40 -5.19
C LYS A 133 9.12 -1.72 -3.82
N VAL A 134 8.27 -2.11 -2.86
CA VAL A 134 8.73 -2.52 -1.52
C VAL A 134 9.47 -3.85 -1.61
N GLN A 135 10.74 -3.85 -1.25
CA GLN A 135 11.60 -5.03 -1.28
C GLN A 135 11.73 -5.63 0.13
N PRO A 136 11.31 -6.90 0.33
CA PRO A 136 11.56 -7.61 1.57
C PRO A 136 13.04 -7.97 1.67
N SER A 137 13.58 -7.92 2.88
CA SER A 137 14.98 -8.29 3.16
C SER A 137 15.14 -9.76 3.54
N THR A 138 14.05 -10.41 3.97
CA THR A 138 14.06 -11.83 4.38
C THR A 138 12.93 -12.63 3.72
N PRO A 139 13.05 -13.97 3.63
CA PRO A 139 11.97 -14.82 3.13
C PRO A 139 10.67 -14.66 3.92
N GLU A 140 10.73 -14.49 5.24
CA GLU A 140 9.57 -14.30 6.10
C GLU A 140 8.85 -12.98 5.77
N GLU A 141 9.60 -11.90 5.53
CA GLU A 141 9.02 -10.62 5.10
C GLU A 141 8.32 -10.76 3.74
N PHE A 142 8.88 -11.54 2.81
CA PHE A 142 8.26 -11.81 1.52
C PHE A 142 6.96 -12.64 1.65
N GLU A 143 6.92 -13.60 2.57
CA GLU A 143 5.70 -14.37 2.86
C GLU A 143 4.59 -13.48 3.43
N VAL A 144 4.93 -12.61 4.39
CA VAL A 144 4.00 -11.62 4.95
C VAL A 144 3.50 -10.67 3.87
N GLN A 145 4.40 -10.12 3.04
CA GLN A 145 4.04 -9.26 1.91
C GLN A 145 3.11 -9.97 0.91
N THR A 146 3.35 -11.25 0.63
CA THR A 146 2.51 -12.04 -0.27
C THR A 146 1.13 -12.34 0.32
N ALA A 147 1.03 -12.53 1.65
CA ALA A 147 -0.25 -12.67 2.33
C ALA A 147 -1.07 -11.37 2.23
N ASN A 148 -0.43 -10.24 2.52
CA ASN A 148 -1.04 -8.90 2.42
C ASN A 148 -1.46 -8.53 1.00
N LEU A 149 -0.74 -9.01 -0.02
CA LEU A 149 -1.12 -8.82 -1.41
C LEU A 149 -2.49 -9.43 -1.71
N ARG A 150 -2.83 -10.59 -1.12
CA ARG A 150 -4.17 -11.19 -1.31
C ARG A 150 -5.26 -10.30 -0.71
N GLU A 151 -5.03 -9.80 0.51
CA GLU A 151 -5.96 -8.88 1.16
C GLU A 151 -6.14 -7.58 0.36
N LEU A 152 -5.05 -7.02 -0.17
CA LEU A 152 -5.10 -5.87 -1.07
C LEU A 152 -5.97 -6.17 -2.30
N MET A 153 -5.73 -7.30 -2.96
CA MET A 153 -6.48 -7.73 -4.15
C MET A 153 -7.96 -7.95 -3.85
N ASP A 154 -8.34 -8.26 -2.61
CA ASP A 154 -9.72 -8.42 -2.13
C ASP A 154 -10.46 -7.13 -1.82
N ALA A 155 -9.77 -5.98 -1.84
CA ALA A 155 -10.42 -4.69 -1.70
C ALA A 155 -11.42 -4.42 -2.85
N ARG A 156 -12.58 -3.84 -2.51
CA ARG A 156 -13.65 -3.51 -3.47
C ARG A 156 -13.18 -2.62 -4.64
N ALA A 157 -12.17 -1.79 -4.42
CA ALA A 157 -11.62 -0.90 -5.44
C ALA A 157 -10.72 -1.61 -6.47
N MET A 158 -10.32 -2.87 -6.22
CA MET A 158 -9.53 -3.68 -7.14
C MET A 158 -10.44 -4.34 -8.17
N THR A 159 -10.98 -3.56 -9.11
CA THR A 159 -11.76 -4.12 -10.22
C THR A 159 -10.85 -4.81 -11.24
N ARG A 160 -11.43 -5.61 -12.12
CA ARG A 160 -10.69 -6.27 -13.20
C ARG A 160 -9.90 -5.27 -14.06
N GLU A 161 -10.51 -4.15 -14.39
CA GLU A 161 -9.94 -3.09 -15.23
C GLU A 161 -8.77 -2.41 -14.52
N THR A 162 -8.97 -1.94 -13.30
CA THR A 162 -7.92 -1.26 -12.52
C THR A 162 -6.75 -2.18 -12.17
N VAL A 163 -7.00 -3.48 -11.99
CA VAL A 163 -5.95 -4.49 -11.79
C VAL A 163 -5.16 -4.74 -13.08
N ALA A 164 -5.83 -4.78 -14.23
CA ALA A 164 -5.15 -4.90 -15.53
C ALA A 164 -4.23 -3.70 -15.77
N ASP A 165 -4.74 -2.48 -15.56
CA ASP A 165 -3.96 -1.23 -15.65
C ASP A 165 -2.75 -1.26 -14.70
N GLY A 166 -2.95 -1.75 -13.47
CA GLY A 166 -1.88 -1.95 -12.50
C GLY A 166 -0.81 -2.93 -12.99
N ILE A 167 -1.19 -4.07 -13.57
CA ILE A 167 -0.25 -5.05 -14.14
C ILE A 167 0.54 -4.46 -15.31
N GLU A 168 -0.12 -3.71 -16.20
CA GLU A 168 0.56 -3.04 -17.31
C GLU A 168 1.59 -2.04 -16.78
N ARG A 169 1.22 -1.25 -15.77
CA ARG A 169 2.16 -0.32 -15.13
C ARG A 169 3.33 -1.02 -14.46
N LEU A 170 3.11 -2.18 -13.83
CA LEU A 170 4.20 -2.97 -13.25
C LEU A 170 5.24 -3.40 -14.30
N MET A 171 4.87 -3.52 -15.58
CA MET A 171 5.81 -3.84 -16.66
C MET A 171 6.85 -2.75 -16.91
N GLU A 172 6.64 -1.54 -16.40
CA GLU A 172 7.63 -0.45 -16.42
C GLU A 172 8.80 -0.72 -15.48
N LEU A 173 8.62 -1.52 -14.43
CA LEU A 173 9.70 -1.89 -13.51
C LEU A 173 10.77 -2.72 -14.21
N ASN A 174 12.02 -2.41 -13.91
CA ASN A 174 13.18 -3.16 -14.38
C ASN A 174 14.28 -3.16 -13.29
N PRO A 175 14.61 -4.33 -12.70
CA PRO A 175 14.02 -5.65 -12.95
C PRO A 175 12.57 -5.77 -12.46
N LEU A 176 11.81 -6.75 -12.98
CA LEU A 176 10.48 -7.06 -12.44
C LEU A 176 10.61 -7.79 -11.09
N PRO A 177 9.94 -7.32 -10.03
CA PRO A 177 10.08 -7.88 -8.68
C PRO A 177 9.47 -9.29 -8.58
N ALA A 178 9.98 -10.13 -7.67
CA ALA A 178 9.43 -11.48 -7.43
C ALA A 178 7.91 -11.47 -7.17
N LEU A 179 7.44 -10.45 -6.44
CA LEU A 179 6.03 -10.26 -6.10
C LEU A 179 5.12 -10.12 -7.33
N PHE A 180 5.62 -9.56 -8.44
CA PHE A 180 4.86 -9.43 -9.69
C PHE A 180 4.34 -10.80 -10.16
N TYR A 181 5.15 -11.85 -10.02
CA TYR A 181 4.76 -13.21 -10.40
C TYR A 181 3.69 -13.78 -9.49
N CYS A 182 3.74 -13.47 -8.20
CA CYS A 182 2.67 -13.81 -7.27
C CYS A 182 1.36 -13.11 -7.65
N THR A 183 1.43 -11.85 -8.07
CA THR A 183 0.28 -11.08 -8.56
C THR A 183 -0.37 -11.73 -9.77
N LEU A 184 0.41 -12.16 -10.77
CA LEU A 184 -0.16 -12.86 -11.94
C LEU A 184 -0.98 -14.10 -11.55
N VAL A 185 -0.50 -14.88 -10.57
CA VAL A 185 -1.22 -16.07 -10.10
C VAL A 185 -2.50 -15.71 -9.36
N ILE A 186 -2.45 -14.70 -8.48
CA ILE A 186 -3.62 -14.24 -7.72
C ILE A 186 -4.68 -13.70 -8.68
N VAL A 187 -4.26 -12.86 -9.62
CA VAL A 187 -5.14 -12.23 -10.60
C VAL A 187 -5.75 -13.25 -11.56
N TYR A 188 -5.00 -14.24 -12.03
CA TYR A 188 -5.54 -15.32 -12.86
C TYR A 188 -6.67 -16.08 -12.16
N LYS A 189 -6.48 -16.42 -10.87
CA LYS A 189 -7.50 -17.12 -10.08
C LYS A 189 -8.71 -16.25 -9.81
N LYS A 190 -8.50 -14.96 -9.55
CA LYS A 190 -9.56 -14.02 -9.17
C LYS A 190 -10.37 -13.52 -10.36
N TYR A 191 -9.70 -13.26 -11.48
CA TYR A 191 -10.28 -12.72 -12.70
C TYR A 191 -9.96 -13.64 -13.89
N PRO A 192 -10.61 -14.81 -14.01
CA PRO A 192 -10.35 -15.75 -15.11
C PRO A 192 -10.56 -15.13 -16.51
N SER A 193 -11.40 -14.10 -16.62
CA SER A 193 -11.62 -13.36 -17.87
C SER A 193 -10.39 -12.58 -18.36
N LEU A 194 -9.34 -12.44 -17.54
CA LEU A 194 -8.06 -11.85 -17.94
C LEU A 194 -7.07 -12.86 -18.56
N ASP A 195 -7.45 -14.12 -18.79
CA ASP A 195 -6.58 -15.18 -19.33
C ASP A 195 -5.74 -14.72 -20.55
N SER A 196 -6.39 -14.17 -21.59
CA SER A 196 -5.69 -13.70 -22.79
C SER A 196 -4.77 -12.50 -22.53
N PHE A 197 -5.19 -11.58 -21.65
CA PHE A 197 -4.37 -10.44 -21.24
C PHE A 197 -3.11 -10.91 -20.51
N LEU A 198 -3.26 -11.78 -19.52
CA LEU A 198 -2.14 -12.35 -18.76
C LEU A 198 -1.19 -13.12 -19.68
N GLY A 199 -1.68 -13.71 -20.76
CA GLY A 199 -0.82 -14.35 -21.76
C GLY A 199 0.05 -13.40 -22.51
N ASN A 200 -0.50 -12.28 -22.95
CA ASN A 200 0.29 -11.22 -23.57
C ASN A 200 1.35 -10.69 -22.59
N ILE A 201 1.01 -10.55 -21.31
CA ILE A 201 1.97 -10.13 -20.27
C ILE A 201 3.10 -11.16 -20.12
N VAL A 202 2.78 -12.46 -19.97
CA VAL A 202 3.80 -13.52 -19.84
C VAL A 202 4.75 -13.55 -21.03
N GLN A 203 4.23 -13.42 -22.25
CA GLN A 203 5.07 -13.37 -23.46
C GLN A 203 6.02 -12.16 -23.44
N LYS A 204 5.54 -10.97 -23.04
CA LYS A 204 6.38 -9.78 -22.87
C LYS A 204 7.45 -9.99 -21.79
N VAL A 205 7.14 -10.69 -20.70
CA VAL A 205 8.10 -10.97 -19.62
C VAL A 205 9.20 -11.94 -20.07
N ILE A 206 8.85 -12.99 -20.81
CA ILE A 206 9.83 -13.94 -21.37
C ILE A 206 10.81 -13.19 -22.29
N ALA A 207 10.30 -12.25 -23.10
CA ALA A 207 11.14 -11.43 -23.98
C ALA A 207 12.05 -10.45 -23.23
N LYS A 208 11.73 -10.07 -21.98
CA LYS A 208 12.47 -9.08 -21.16
C LYS A 208 13.71 -9.67 -20.45
N ASP A 209 14.18 -10.85 -20.90
CA ASP A 209 15.29 -11.66 -20.38
C ASP A 209 15.19 -12.05 -18.89
N LEU A 210 15.13 -13.36 -18.65
CA LEU A 210 15.01 -13.96 -17.32
C LEU A 210 16.37 -14.37 -16.74
N SER A 211 17.44 -14.35 -17.54
CA SER A 211 18.74 -14.92 -17.20
C SER A 211 19.52 -14.09 -16.16
N SER A 212 19.20 -12.81 -16.00
CA SER A 212 19.87 -11.87 -15.11
C SER A 212 19.27 -11.78 -13.69
N ARG A 213 18.31 -12.65 -13.34
CA ARG A 213 17.50 -12.52 -12.12
C ARG A 213 17.97 -13.42 -10.99
N ASP A 214 17.77 -12.97 -9.75
CA ASP A 214 18.07 -13.74 -8.54
C ASP A 214 17.20 -15.02 -8.42
N GLU A 215 17.61 -15.92 -7.52
CA GLU A 215 16.95 -17.22 -7.37
C GLU A 215 15.48 -17.13 -6.92
N ILE A 216 15.13 -16.16 -6.08
CA ILE A 216 13.77 -15.97 -5.55
C ILE A 216 12.86 -15.55 -6.70
N THR A 217 13.28 -14.54 -7.47
CA THR A 217 12.56 -14.04 -8.64
C THR A 217 12.37 -15.13 -9.69
N ARG A 218 13.41 -15.93 -9.95
CA ARG A 218 13.34 -17.06 -10.88
C ARG A 218 12.36 -18.15 -10.42
N LYS A 219 12.38 -18.53 -9.13
CA LYS A 219 11.42 -19.49 -8.56
C LYS A 219 9.99 -18.97 -8.64
N ALA A 220 9.77 -17.70 -8.34
CA ALA A 220 8.46 -17.06 -8.43
C ALA A 220 7.91 -17.08 -9.86
N PHE A 221 8.76 -16.78 -10.86
CA PHE A 221 8.40 -16.86 -12.27
C PHE A 221 7.96 -18.27 -12.69
N TYR A 222 8.74 -19.31 -12.41
CA TYR A 222 8.37 -20.68 -12.78
C TYR A 222 7.11 -21.18 -12.07
N ARG A 223 6.90 -20.78 -10.81
CA ARG A 223 5.64 -21.04 -10.09
C ARG A 223 4.45 -20.38 -10.79
N ALA A 224 4.62 -19.13 -11.25
CA ALA A 224 3.59 -18.44 -12.00
C ALA A 224 3.29 -19.14 -13.33
N LEU A 225 4.31 -19.47 -14.14
CA LEU A 225 4.12 -20.20 -15.39
C LEU A 225 3.37 -21.53 -15.20
N ASN A 226 3.74 -22.30 -14.16
CA ASN A 226 3.07 -23.57 -13.87
C ASN A 226 1.60 -23.41 -13.45
N SER A 227 1.25 -22.26 -12.86
CA SER A 227 -0.13 -21.95 -12.47
C SER A 227 -0.95 -21.42 -13.65
N LEU A 228 -0.30 -20.78 -14.62
CA LEU A 228 -0.90 -20.15 -15.80
C LEU A 228 -0.97 -21.11 -17.01
N LYS A 229 -0.89 -22.42 -16.83
CA LYS A 229 -0.67 -23.42 -17.91
C LYS A 229 -1.65 -23.39 -19.10
N THR A 230 -2.82 -22.75 -19.01
CA THR A 230 -3.72 -22.53 -20.17
C THR A 230 -3.24 -21.41 -21.11
N VAL A 231 -2.42 -20.50 -20.58
CA VAL A 231 -2.08 -19.22 -21.20
C VAL A 231 -0.77 -19.27 -21.99
N ALA A 232 0.24 -19.99 -21.46
CA ALA A 232 1.57 -20.05 -22.08
C ALA A 232 1.58 -20.92 -23.36
N TYR A 233 0.66 -21.88 -23.49
CA TYR A 233 0.61 -22.87 -24.56
C TYR A 233 -0.49 -22.65 -25.61
N SER A 234 -1.35 -21.64 -25.45
CA SER A 234 -2.51 -21.45 -26.34
C SER A 234 -2.16 -20.85 -27.70
N LYS A 235 -1.04 -20.12 -27.82
CA LYS A 235 -0.62 -19.51 -29.10
C LYS A 235 -0.01 -20.54 -30.07
N GLU A 236 0.77 -21.50 -29.56
CA GLU A 236 1.40 -22.55 -30.39
C GLU A 236 0.42 -23.59 -30.94
N ARG A 237 -0.78 -23.73 -30.35
CA ARG A 237 -1.79 -24.69 -30.82
C ARG A 237 -2.65 -24.11 -31.95
N ARG A 238 -2.97 -22.81 -31.92
CA ARG A 238 -3.74 -22.16 -33.00
C ARG A 238 -2.98 -22.05 -34.32
N GLU A 239 -1.65 -21.94 -34.27
CA GLU A 239 -0.80 -21.92 -35.48
C GLU A 239 -0.46 -23.30 -36.04
N ARG A 240 -0.64 -24.38 -35.24
CA ARG A 240 -0.46 -25.76 -35.69
C ARG A 240 -1.74 -26.40 -36.23
N ASP A 241 -2.90 -26.01 -35.72
CA ASP A 241 -4.20 -26.51 -36.19
C ASP A 241 -4.73 -25.74 -37.42
N SER A 242 -3.95 -24.79 -37.95
CA SER A 242 -4.26 -23.99 -39.16
C SER A 242 -3.23 -24.16 -40.29
N ARG A 243 -2.41 -25.21 -40.24
CA ARG A 243 -1.49 -25.63 -41.32
C ARG A 243 -1.78 -27.04 -41.78
#